data_AF-A0A8B8TFR7-F1
#
_entry.id   AF-A0A8B8TFR7-F1
#
_cell.length_a   1.000
_cell.length_b   1.000
_cell.length_c   1.000
_cell.angle_alpha   90.00
_cell.angle_beta   90.00
_cell.angle_gamma   90.00
#
_symmetry.space_group_name_H-M   'P 1'
#
loop_
_entity.id
_entity.type
_entity.pdbx_description
1 polymer ?
#
loop_
_entity_poly.entity_id
_entity_poly.type
_entity_poly.pdbx_seq_one_letter_code
_entity_poly.pdbx_strand_id
1 'polypeptide(L)'
;MLPTSHATRLLLLILQLIKLDKTLGNAHSLCLDLTIKSQSRPGQPWCEVQGSVDTKPFLHYDTDSNEVKPLGLLGKEVTATKAWTELSQTLAEVGQELRMMLPVLKPHKNKTRGPPTLQTELCCRREAERCTGASWQFSVDRHTALLLDAMNMKWTVISPGDTGIEEWENDQVLAEYFRKTSVGDCNHWFQEFLEHWEERLEPEPTAPTLLSSDNEQSTDLQLMAWVIPSIFVSLVLIGITIRNHRRSRTTQEILPGQI
;
A
#
# COMPACT_ATOMS: atom_id res chain seq x y z
N MET A 1 -37.28 -8.42 24.87
CA MET A 1 -35.99 -8.08 24.24
C MET A 1 -35.02 -9.21 24.54
N LEU A 2 -34.71 -10.08 23.57
CA LEU A 2 -33.77 -11.20 23.79
C LEU A 2 -32.33 -10.65 23.86
N PRO A 3 -31.50 -11.11 24.80
CA PRO A 3 -30.10 -10.72 24.87
C PRO A 3 -29.37 -11.29 23.65
N THR A 4 -28.80 -10.42 22.83
CA THR A 4 -27.88 -10.82 21.76
C THR A 4 -26.71 -11.56 22.41
N SER A 5 -26.65 -12.87 22.17
CA SER A 5 -25.55 -13.72 22.66
C SER A 5 -24.22 -13.11 22.23
N HIS A 6 -23.24 -13.06 23.12
CA HIS A 6 -21.89 -12.57 22.84
C HIS A 6 -21.30 -13.23 21.58
N ALA A 7 -21.69 -14.48 21.30
CA ALA A 7 -21.32 -15.23 20.12
C ALA A 7 -21.89 -14.67 18.80
N THR A 8 -23.13 -14.16 18.78
CA THR A 8 -23.70 -13.56 17.56
C THR A 8 -23.07 -12.21 17.25
N ARG A 9 -22.69 -11.45 18.28
CA ARG A 9 -21.94 -10.20 18.12
C ARG A 9 -20.52 -10.46 17.60
N LEU A 10 -19.84 -11.47 18.13
CA LEU A 10 -18.50 -11.87 17.67
C LEU A 10 -18.52 -12.40 16.24
N LEU A 11 -19.49 -13.25 15.89
CA LEU A 11 -19.67 -13.75 14.52
C LEU A 11 -19.95 -12.62 13.54
N LEU A 12 -20.78 -11.64 13.91
CA LEU A 12 -21.06 -10.48 13.07
C LEU A 12 -19.81 -9.62 12.85
N LEU A 13 -18.99 -9.43 13.90
CA LEU A 13 -17.71 -8.72 13.79
C LEU A 13 -16.72 -9.47 12.89
N ILE A 14 -16.61 -10.79 13.03
CA ILE A 14 -15.77 -11.63 12.15
C ILE A 14 -16.25 -11.53 10.69
N LEU A 15 -17.56 -11.59 10.45
CA LEU A 15 -18.12 -11.41 9.11
C LEU A 15 -17.88 -9.99 8.56
N GLN A 16 -17.87 -8.97 9.41
CA GLN A 16 -17.51 -7.61 9.01
C GLN A 16 -16.01 -7.48 8.71
N LEU A 17 -15.14 -8.14 9.48
CA LEU A 17 -13.70 -8.18 9.23
C LEU A 17 -13.38 -8.96 7.93
N ILE A 18 -14.03 -10.10 7.69
CA ILE A 18 -13.89 -10.87 6.44
C ILE A 18 -14.44 -10.08 5.24
N LYS A 19 -15.56 -9.35 5.42
CA LYS A 19 -16.07 -8.46 4.37
C LYS A 19 -15.12 -7.31 4.11
N LEU A 20 -14.53 -6.73 5.15
CA LEU A 20 -13.54 -5.65 5.04
C LEU A 20 -12.29 -6.13 4.30
N ASP A 21 -11.81 -7.32 4.61
CA ASP A 21 -10.68 -7.99 3.95
C ASP A 21 -10.97 -8.27 2.46
N LYS A 22 -12.19 -8.73 2.14
CA LYS A 22 -12.64 -8.91 0.74
C LYS A 22 -12.89 -7.62 -0.02
N THR A 23 -13.20 -6.51 0.65
CA THR A 23 -13.30 -5.18 0.03
C THR A 23 -11.96 -4.46 -0.07
N LEU A 24 -10.94 -4.91 0.68
CA LEU A 24 -9.58 -4.34 0.64
C LEU A 24 -8.70 -5.04 -0.41
N GLY A 25 -9.18 -6.14 -1.01
CA GLY A 25 -8.35 -7.12 -1.71
C GLY A 25 -7.89 -6.80 -3.14
N ASN A 26 -8.35 -5.73 -3.80
CA ASN A 26 -8.05 -5.48 -5.22
C ASN A 26 -7.50 -4.07 -5.51
N ALA A 27 -7.01 -3.37 -4.49
CA ALA A 27 -6.39 -2.06 -4.69
C ALA A 27 -4.88 -2.21 -4.89
N HIS A 28 -4.41 -1.93 -6.10
CA HIS A 28 -2.99 -1.95 -6.44
C HIS A 28 -2.44 -0.51 -6.45
N SER A 29 -1.13 -0.36 -6.27
CA SER A 29 -0.46 0.94 -6.29
C SER A 29 0.82 0.92 -7.10
N LEU A 30 1.03 1.99 -7.88
CA LEU A 30 2.30 2.34 -8.50
C LEU A 30 2.91 3.49 -7.70
N CYS A 31 4.13 3.30 -7.20
CA CYS A 31 4.89 4.31 -6.46
C CYS A 31 6.26 4.53 -7.09
N LEU A 32 6.68 5.79 -7.15
CA LEU A 32 7.95 6.25 -7.69
C LEU A 32 8.66 7.07 -6.60
N ASP A 33 9.80 6.58 -6.13
CA ASP A 33 10.68 7.21 -5.16
C ASP A 33 11.81 7.94 -5.87
N LEU A 34 11.80 9.26 -5.86
CA LEU A 34 12.81 10.11 -6.47
C LEU A 34 13.72 10.69 -5.38
N THR A 35 15.04 10.60 -5.58
CA THR A 35 16.06 11.26 -4.76
C THR A 35 16.80 12.27 -5.62
N ILE A 36 16.72 13.54 -5.24
CA ILE A 36 17.19 14.68 -6.04
C ILE A 36 18.16 15.51 -5.21
N LYS A 37 19.38 15.66 -5.73
CA LYS A 37 20.48 16.41 -5.14
C LYS A 37 20.60 17.74 -5.89
N SER A 38 20.62 18.84 -5.14
CA SER A 38 20.87 20.18 -5.72
C SER A 38 22.23 20.24 -6.42
N GLN A 39 23.24 19.61 -5.85
CA GLN A 39 24.58 19.49 -6.40
C GLN A 39 25.04 18.03 -6.36
N SER A 40 25.70 17.56 -7.42
CA SER A 40 26.35 16.25 -7.47
C SER A 40 27.80 16.40 -7.94
N ARG A 41 28.65 15.44 -7.58
CA ARG A 41 30.02 15.37 -8.10
C ARG A 41 29.99 14.88 -9.56
N PRO A 42 31.01 15.19 -10.36
CA PRO A 42 31.17 14.56 -11.68
C PRO A 42 31.11 13.04 -11.57
N GLY A 43 30.31 12.39 -12.43
CA GLY A 43 30.08 10.93 -12.42
C GLY A 43 29.21 10.42 -11.28
N GLN A 44 28.46 11.30 -10.60
CA GLN A 44 27.42 10.89 -9.65
C GLN A 44 26.05 11.40 -10.11
N PRO A 45 25.02 10.53 -10.14
CA PRO A 45 23.68 10.94 -10.50
C PRO A 45 23.16 11.95 -9.48
N TRP A 46 22.53 13.00 -10.01
CA TRP A 46 21.87 14.02 -9.22
C TRP A 46 20.40 13.71 -9.00
N CYS A 47 19.78 12.94 -9.89
CA CYS A 47 18.48 12.32 -9.71
C CYS A 47 18.60 10.81 -9.86
N GLU A 48 18.00 10.09 -8.92
CA GLU A 48 17.83 8.64 -8.88
C GLU A 48 16.36 8.35 -8.61
N VAL A 49 15.78 7.38 -9.30
CA VAL A 49 14.37 6.98 -9.17
C VAL A 49 14.27 5.47 -9.01
N GLN A 50 13.43 5.03 -8.09
CA GLN A 50 13.04 3.64 -7.93
C GLN A 50 11.52 3.54 -8.05
N GLY A 51 11.03 2.66 -8.92
CA GLY A 51 9.60 2.43 -9.08
C GLY A 51 9.18 1.05 -8.63
N SER A 52 8.03 0.99 -7.97
CA SER A 52 7.43 -0.25 -7.46
C SER A 52 5.95 -0.35 -7.79
N VAL A 53 5.48 -1.58 -8.02
CA VAL A 53 4.06 -1.94 -8.01
C VAL A 53 3.83 -2.82 -6.79
N ASP A 54 2.94 -2.39 -5.90
CA ASP A 54 2.66 -3.02 -4.61
C ASP A 54 3.93 -3.42 -3.86
N THR A 55 4.84 -2.46 -3.71
CA THR A 55 6.16 -2.62 -3.07
C THR A 55 7.18 -3.48 -3.81
N LYS A 56 6.79 -4.18 -4.89
CA LYS A 56 7.74 -4.94 -5.71
C LYS A 56 8.43 -4.00 -6.71
N PRO A 57 9.77 -3.88 -6.67
CA PRO A 57 10.49 -2.98 -7.57
C PRO A 57 10.41 -3.50 -9.02
N PHE A 58 10.19 -2.59 -9.96
CA PHE A 58 10.13 -2.91 -11.39
C PHE A 58 10.92 -1.96 -12.30
N LEU A 59 11.38 -0.81 -11.79
CA LEU A 59 12.26 0.09 -12.52
C LEU A 59 13.29 0.76 -11.63
N HIS A 60 14.42 1.09 -12.22
CA HIS A 60 15.39 2.03 -11.68
C HIS A 60 15.80 3.02 -12.76
N TYR A 61 15.88 4.30 -12.44
CA TYR A 61 16.40 5.33 -13.33
C TYR A 61 17.44 6.15 -12.59
N ASP A 62 18.49 6.52 -13.29
CA ASP A 62 19.50 7.44 -12.78
C ASP A 62 19.98 8.35 -13.91
N THR A 63 20.32 9.58 -13.52
CA THR A 63 20.76 10.63 -14.45
C THR A 63 22.18 10.45 -14.99
N ASP A 64 22.94 9.48 -14.47
CA ASP A 64 24.29 9.18 -14.96
C ASP A 64 24.22 8.29 -16.21
N SER A 65 23.41 7.21 -16.17
CA SER A 65 23.12 6.43 -17.37
C SER A 65 22.07 7.08 -18.27
N ASN A 66 21.24 7.97 -17.73
CA ASN A 66 20.11 8.60 -18.44
C ASN A 66 19.18 7.58 -19.11
N GLU A 67 18.99 6.45 -18.44
CA GLU A 67 18.25 5.29 -18.94
C GLU A 67 17.40 4.71 -17.81
N VAL A 68 16.16 4.33 -18.14
CA VAL A 68 15.31 3.56 -17.24
C VAL A 68 15.63 2.07 -17.41
N LYS A 69 16.14 1.46 -16.36
CA LYS A 69 16.51 0.04 -16.29
C LYS A 69 15.32 -0.77 -15.76
N PRO A 70 14.86 -1.79 -16.50
CA PRO A 70 13.81 -2.68 -16.02
C PRO A 70 14.32 -3.59 -14.90
N LEU A 71 13.48 -3.81 -13.89
CA LEU A 71 13.72 -4.73 -12.78
C LEU A 71 12.58 -5.76 -12.70
N GLY A 72 12.88 -6.95 -12.17
CA GLY A 72 11.89 -8.00 -11.99
C GLY A 72 11.26 -8.51 -13.28
N LEU A 73 10.13 -9.22 -13.15
CA LEU A 73 9.36 -9.73 -14.29
C LEU A 73 8.56 -8.60 -14.96
N LEU A 74 7.80 -7.85 -14.16
CA LEU A 74 6.97 -6.74 -14.67
C LEU A 74 7.79 -5.76 -15.50
N GLY A 75 8.93 -5.28 -14.98
CA GLY A 75 9.78 -4.32 -15.69
C GLY A 75 10.19 -4.81 -17.07
N LYS A 76 10.51 -6.10 -17.22
CA LYS A 76 10.88 -6.69 -18.52
C LYS A 76 9.69 -6.71 -19.48
N GLU A 77 8.51 -7.07 -18.99
CA GLU A 77 7.30 -7.17 -19.80
C GLU A 77 6.83 -5.80 -20.31
N VAL A 78 6.91 -4.77 -19.47
CA VAL A 78 6.41 -3.44 -19.82
C VAL A 78 7.40 -2.61 -20.65
N THR A 79 8.65 -3.03 -20.86
CA THR A 79 9.65 -2.22 -21.60
C THR A 79 9.26 -1.82 -23.02
N ALA A 80 8.43 -2.63 -23.69
CA ALA A 80 7.97 -2.35 -25.06
C ALA A 80 6.69 -1.50 -25.12
N THR A 81 6.11 -1.17 -23.97
CA THR A 81 4.85 -0.41 -23.86
C THR A 81 5.06 1.06 -24.20
N LYS A 82 3.98 1.73 -24.60
CA LYS A 82 3.99 3.19 -24.78
C LYS A 82 4.14 3.89 -23.43
N ALA A 83 3.45 3.38 -22.40
CA ALA A 83 3.58 3.87 -21.03
C ALA A 83 5.03 3.88 -20.51
N TRP A 84 5.85 2.88 -20.83
CA TRP A 84 7.25 2.86 -20.42
C TRP A 84 8.06 4.02 -20.99
N THR A 85 7.84 4.34 -22.26
CA THR A 85 8.54 5.46 -22.93
C THR A 85 8.07 6.80 -22.36
N GLU A 86 6.77 6.96 -22.15
CA GLU A 86 6.19 8.18 -21.57
C GLU A 86 6.65 8.39 -20.12
N LEU A 87 6.62 7.33 -19.30
CA LEU A 87 7.14 7.35 -17.93
C LEU A 87 8.61 7.79 -17.92
N SER A 88 9.43 7.24 -18.82
CA SER A 88 10.86 7.58 -18.91
C SER A 88 11.08 9.07 -19.18
N GLN A 89 10.32 9.64 -20.12
CA GLN A 89 10.39 11.06 -20.44
C GLN A 89 9.92 11.91 -19.25
N THR A 90 8.78 11.58 -18.65
CA THR A 90 8.23 12.35 -17.53
C THR A 90 9.12 12.27 -16.29
N LEU A 91 9.81 11.17 -16.02
CA LEU A 91 10.78 11.09 -14.92
C LEU A 91 11.95 12.07 -15.08
N ALA A 92 12.44 12.25 -16.30
CA ALA A 92 13.49 13.23 -16.59
C ALA A 92 12.98 14.67 -16.38
N GLU A 93 11.77 14.97 -16.88
CA GLU A 93 11.12 16.29 -16.73
C GLU A 93 10.84 16.61 -15.25
N VAL A 94 10.17 15.72 -14.52
CA VAL A 94 9.86 15.86 -13.08
C VAL A 94 11.14 16.03 -12.27
N GLY A 95 12.16 15.20 -12.54
CA GLY A 95 13.45 15.31 -11.88
C GLY A 95 14.09 16.68 -12.07
N GLN A 96 14.05 17.21 -13.30
CA GLN A 96 14.60 18.52 -13.63
C GLN A 96 13.81 19.67 -12.98
N GLU A 97 12.47 19.64 -13.05
CA GLU A 97 11.60 20.65 -12.41
C GLU A 97 11.84 20.70 -10.89
N LEU A 98 11.82 19.53 -10.23
CA LEU A 98 12.12 19.45 -8.80
C LEU A 98 13.53 19.94 -8.48
N ARG A 99 14.52 19.63 -9.31
CA ARG A 99 15.89 20.14 -9.14
C ARG A 99 15.94 21.67 -9.19
N MET A 100 15.22 22.29 -10.12
CA MET A 100 15.15 23.76 -10.26
C MET A 100 14.46 24.42 -9.06
N MET A 101 13.60 23.69 -8.35
CA MET A 101 12.96 24.18 -7.12
C MET A 101 13.86 24.04 -5.86
N LEU A 102 14.93 23.23 -5.90
CA LEU A 102 15.82 23.03 -4.73
C LEU A 102 16.62 24.26 -4.25
N PRO A 103 17.08 25.18 -5.12
CA PRO A 103 17.74 26.41 -4.67
C PRO A 103 16.87 27.31 -3.78
N VAL A 104 15.54 27.07 -3.72
CA VAL A 104 14.59 27.76 -2.85
C VAL A 104 14.59 27.19 -1.43
N LEU A 105 15.21 26.04 -1.20
CA LEU A 105 15.27 25.41 0.12
C LEU A 105 16.09 26.26 1.09
N LYS A 106 15.50 26.58 2.25
CA LYS A 106 16.23 27.24 3.33
C LYS A 106 17.18 26.20 3.94
N PRO A 107 18.48 26.51 4.09
CA PRO A 107 19.36 25.62 4.81
C PRO A 107 18.83 25.48 6.24
N HIS A 108 18.70 24.23 6.71
CA HIS A 108 18.26 23.96 8.06
C HIS A 108 19.23 24.64 9.05
N LYS A 109 18.70 25.49 9.95
CA LYS A 109 19.46 26.45 10.77
C LYS A 109 20.61 25.86 11.61
N ASN A 110 20.66 24.53 11.74
CA ASN A 110 21.57 23.81 12.64
C ASN A 110 22.52 22.81 11.93
N LYS A 111 22.68 22.85 10.60
CA LYS A 111 23.54 21.87 9.90
C LYS A 111 24.61 22.53 9.03
N THR A 112 25.89 22.32 9.40
CA THR A 112 27.09 22.43 8.55
C THR A 112 27.18 21.35 7.48
N ARG A 113 26.04 20.76 7.09
CA ARG A 113 25.98 19.62 6.18
C ARG A 113 25.90 20.13 4.75
N GLY A 114 26.38 19.31 3.82
CA GLY A 114 26.42 19.63 2.39
C GLY A 114 25.05 19.97 1.79
N PRO A 115 25.00 20.20 0.47
CA PRO A 115 23.80 20.66 -0.22
C PRO A 115 22.56 19.79 0.09
N PRO A 116 21.36 20.40 0.24
CA PRO A 116 20.16 19.68 0.63
C PRO A 116 19.80 18.63 -0.42
N THR A 117 19.28 17.49 0.06
CA THR A 117 18.71 16.41 -0.76
C THR A 117 17.21 16.37 -0.55
N LEU A 118 16.45 16.47 -1.64
CA LEU A 118 15.02 16.23 -1.65
C LEU A 118 14.77 14.76 -1.98
N GLN A 119 13.91 14.13 -1.20
CA GLN A 119 13.35 12.83 -1.49
C GLN A 119 11.86 13.01 -1.66
N THR A 120 11.30 12.48 -2.74
CA THR A 120 9.87 12.54 -2.97
C THR A 120 9.32 11.21 -3.41
N GLU A 121 8.16 10.85 -2.88
CA GLU A 121 7.41 9.66 -3.25
C GLU A 121 6.13 10.12 -3.93
N LEU A 122 5.98 9.75 -5.20
CA LEU A 122 4.75 9.89 -5.97
C LEU A 122 4.05 8.52 -5.97
N CYS A 123 2.79 8.46 -5.57
CA CYS A 123 2.00 7.23 -5.69
C CYS A 123 0.65 7.49 -6.36
N CYS A 124 0.19 6.54 -7.16
CA CYS A 124 -1.19 6.43 -7.60
C CYS A 124 -1.74 5.02 -7.29
N ARG A 125 -3.00 4.97 -6.85
CA ARG A 125 -3.70 3.75 -6.45
C ARG A 125 -4.89 3.53 -7.36
N ARG A 126 -5.06 2.28 -7.79
CA ARG A 126 -6.16 1.83 -8.61
C ARG A 126 -6.90 0.72 -7.91
N GLU A 127 -8.22 0.76 -7.99
CA GLU A 127 -9.09 -0.36 -7.62
C GLU A 127 -9.96 -0.64 -8.85
N ALA A 128 -9.82 -1.85 -9.41
CA ALA A 128 -10.28 -2.14 -10.77
C ALA A 128 -9.80 -1.06 -11.76
N GLU A 129 -10.68 -0.56 -12.62
CA GLU A 129 -10.34 0.44 -13.64
C GLU A 129 -10.31 1.89 -13.13
N ARG A 130 -10.49 2.13 -11.83
CA ARG A 130 -10.63 3.48 -11.28
C ARG A 130 -9.43 3.91 -10.46
N CYS A 131 -8.97 5.15 -10.68
CA CYS A 131 -8.06 5.85 -9.77
C CYS A 131 -8.78 6.13 -8.43
N THR A 132 -8.31 5.53 -7.34
CA THR A 132 -8.88 5.67 -5.99
C THR A 132 -8.00 6.47 -5.05
N GLY A 133 -6.73 6.70 -5.41
CA GLY A 133 -5.80 7.48 -4.60
C GLY A 133 -4.66 8.02 -5.45
N ALA A 134 -4.15 9.19 -5.07
CA ALA A 134 -2.96 9.78 -5.67
C ALA A 134 -2.34 10.72 -4.64
N SER A 135 -1.03 10.63 -4.44
CA SER A 135 -0.34 11.40 -3.42
C SER A 135 1.08 11.75 -3.81
N TRP A 136 1.57 12.82 -3.19
CA TRP A 136 2.99 13.14 -3.13
C TRP A 136 3.43 13.28 -1.67
N GLN A 137 4.59 12.74 -1.36
CA GLN A 137 5.30 13.01 -0.12
C GLN A 137 6.63 13.68 -0.43
N PHE A 138 6.98 14.72 0.32
CA PHE A 138 8.24 15.46 0.17
C PHE A 138 9.01 15.46 1.47
N SER A 139 10.27 15.04 1.40
CA SER A 139 11.18 14.95 2.53
C SER A 139 12.50 15.63 2.18
N VAL A 140 13.02 16.45 3.09
CA VAL A 140 14.34 17.08 2.95
C VAL A 140 15.27 16.46 3.98
N ASP A 141 16.44 15.99 3.54
CA ASP A 141 17.43 15.33 4.41
C ASP A 141 16.82 14.21 5.27
N ARG A 142 15.91 13.41 4.69
CA ARG A 142 15.16 12.30 5.32
C ARG A 142 14.11 12.70 6.37
N HIS A 143 13.73 13.97 6.42
CA HIS A 143 12.64 14.45 7.28
C HIS A 143 11.47 14.85 6.40
N THR A 144 10.33 14.16 6.56
CA THR A 144 9.10 14.48 5.83
C THR A 144 8.55 15.82 6.28
N ALA A 145 8.38 16.74 5.33
CA ALA A 145 7.96 18.11 5.62
C ALA A 145 6.58 18.42 5.04
N LEU A 146 6.22 17.83 3.89
CA LEU A 146 5.01 18.17 3.16
C LEU A 146 4.37 16.93 2.50
N LEU A 147 3.04 16.85 2.56
CA LEU A 147 2.23 15.84 1.90
C LEU A 147 1.17 16.52 1.02
N LEU A 148 0.94 16.00 -0.18
CA LEU A 148 -0.19 16.36 -1.04
C LEU A 148 -1.08 15.14 -1.22
N ASP A 149 -2.33 15.26 -0.79
CA ASP A 149 -3.42 14.43 -1.31
C ASP A 149 -3.88 15.04 -2.64
N ALA A 150 -3.39 14.48 -3.75
CA ALA A 150 -3.63 15.01 -5.08
C ALA A 150 -5.06 14.73 -5.58
N MET A 151 -5.75 13.75 -5.00
CA MET A 151 -7.16 13.49 -5.30
C MET A 151 -8.03 14.63 -4.78
N ASN A 152 -7.76 15.08 -3.56
CA ASN A 152 -8.53 16.11 -2.88
C ASN A 152 -7.90 17.52 -2.98
N MET A 153 -6.75 17.65 -3.66
CA MET A 153 -5.97 18.89 -3.74
C MET A 153 -5.68 19.49 -2.37
N LYS A 154 -5.33 18.63 -1.40
CA LYS A 154 -5.13 19.03 -0.01
C LYS A 154 -3.68 18.84 0.39
N TRP A 155 -3.04 19.95 0.72
CA TRP A 155 -1.73 19.97 1.36
C TRP A 155 -1.82 19.69 2.86
N THR A 156 -0.82 19.01 3.40
CA THR A 156 -0.61 18.83 4.84
C THR A 156 0.85 19.10 5.15
N VAL A 157 1.11 20.17 5.90
CA VAL A 157 2.44 20.51 6.41
C VAL A 157 2.71 19.70 7.68
N ILE A 158 3.80 18.93 7.67
CA ILE A 158 4.21 18.07 8.78
C ILE A 158 5.23 18.77 9.69
N SER A 159 6.16 19.52 9.11
CA SER A 159 7.24 20.20 9.84
C SER A 159 7.36 21.66 9.37
N PRO A 160 6.55 22.59 9.91
CA PRO A 160 6.47 23.95 9.41
C PRO A 160 7.76 24.75 9.64
N GLY A 161 8.30 25.33 8.58
CA GLY A 161 9.41 26.30 8.64
C GLY A 161 10.81 25.70 8.78
N ASP A 162 10.95 24.38 8.69
CA ASP A 162 12.22 23.68 8.86
C ASP A 162 12.99 23.49 7.56
N THR A 163 12.30 23.50 6.41
CA THR A 163 12.88 23.15 5.12
C THR A 163 12.65 24.21 4.03
N GLY A 164 11.57 25.01 4.14
CA GLY A 164 11.17 26.01 3.17
C GLY A 164 10.25 25.47 2.06
N ILE A 165 10.11 24.14 1.90
CA ILE A 165 9.15 23.59 0.94
C ILE A 165 7.70 23.78 1.38
N GLU A 166 7.47 24.10 2.65
CA GLU A 166 6.11 24.27 3.16
C GLU A 166 5.40 25.43 2.45
N GLU A 167 6.16 26.40 1.91
CA GLU A 167 5.65 27.49 1.07
C GLU A 167 4.95 26.99 -0.21
N TRP A 168 5.27 25.78 -0.69
CA TRP A 168 4.64 25.16 -1.87
C TRP A 168 3.14 24.90 -1.69
N GLU A 169 2.65 24.84 -0.45
CA GLU A 169 1.21 24.64 -0.19
C GLU A 169 0.33 25.77 -0.76
N ASN A 170 0.91 26.94 -0.96
CA ASN A 170 0.22 28.12 -1.48
C ASN A 170 0.36 28.29 -3.00
N ASP A 171 1.12 27.41 -3.67
CA ASP A 171 1.32 27.47 -5.12
C ASP A 171 0.31 26.54 -5.82
N GLN A 172 -0.75 27.14 -6.37
CA GLN A 172 -1.78 26.40 -7.09
C GLN A 172 -1.26 25.79 -8.40
N VAL A 173 -0.34 26.47 -9.10
CA VAL A 173 0.21 25.97 -10.37
C VAL A 173 1.03 24.72 -10.11
N LEU A 174 1.84 24.73 -9.05
CA LEU A 174 2.61 23.58 -8.61
C LEU A 174 1.71 22.42 -8.15
N ALA A 175 0.64 22.72 -7.41
CA ALA A 175 -0.34 21.71 -6.99
C ALA A 175 -1.01 21.05 -8.22
N GLU A 176 -1.38 21.83 -9.23
CA GLU A 176 -1.97 21.31 -10.47
C GLU A 176 -0.98 20.46 -11.28
N TYR A 177 0.30 20.85 -11.32
CA TYR A 177 1.37 20.06 -11.94
C TYR A 177 1.51 18.68 -11.26
N PHE A 178 1.60 18.64 -9.93
CA PHE A 178 1.68 17.38 -9.18
C PHE A 178 0.42 16.54 -9.32
N ARG A 179 -0.76 17.17 -9.37
CA ARG A 179 -2.01 16.47 -9.63
C ARG A 179 -2.04 15.87 -11.03
N LYS A 180 -1.63 16.60 -12.07
CA LYS A 180 -1.56 16.06 -13.43
C LYS A 180 -0.65 14.84 -13.50
N THR A 181 0.53 14.94 -12.89
CA THR A 181 1.53 13.86 -12.88
C THR A 181 1.03 12.63 -12.12
N SER A 182 0.30 12.81 -11.02
CA SER A 182 -0.15 11.70 -10.16
C SER A 182 -1.51 11.11 -10.56
N VAL A 183 -2.54 11.94 -10.71
CA VAL A 183 -3.89 11.50 -11.07
C VAL A 183 -4.00 11.18 -12.56
N GLY A 184 -3.22 11.87 -13.41
CA GLY A 184 -3.18 11.66 -14.85
C GLY A 184 -2.10 10.66 -15.25
N ASP A 185 -0.86 11.12 -15.32
CA ASP A 185 0.22 10.38 -15.98
C ASP A 185 0.55 9.05 -15.28
N CYS A 186 0.76 9.06 -13.95
CA CYS A 186 0.96 7.83 -13.16
C CYS A 186 -0.20 6.85 -13.33
N ASN A 187 -1.44 7.35 -13.27
CA ASN A 187 -2.61 6.51 -13.40
C ASN A 187 -2.76 5.89 -14.80
N HIS A 188 -2.36 6.63 -15.83
CA HIS A 188 -2.32 6.17 -17.21
C HIS A 188 -1.31 5.05 -17.39
N TRP A 189 -0.05 5.25 -16.98
CA TRP A 189 0.98 4.21 -17.08
C TRP A 189 0.60 2.97 -16.28
N PHE A 190 0.06 3.18 -15.08
CA PHE A 190 -0.29 2.07 -14.21
C PHE A 190 -1.41 1.20 -14.78
N GLN A 191 -2.33 1.77 -15.56
CA GLN A 191 -3.35 0.99 -16.25
C GLN A 191 -2.73 -0.03 -17.21
N GLU A 192 -1.79 0.40 -18.05
CA GLU A 192 -1.12 -0.48 -19.02
C GLU A 192 -0.22 -1.50 -18.30
N PHE A 193 0.45 -1.11 -17.21
CA PHE A 193 1.27 -2.04 -16.44
C PHE A 193 0.45 -3.12 -15.72
N LEU A 194 -0.78 -2.81 -15.30
CA LEU A 194 -1.65 -3.80 -14.63
C LEU A 194 -2.09 -4.93 -15.56
N GLU A 195 -2.27 -4.65 -16.86
CA GLU A 195 -2.58 -5.69 -17.85
C GLU A 195 -1.49 -6.79 -17.87
N HIS A 196 -0.22 -6.40 -17.68
CA HIS A 196 0.90 -7.34 -17.61
C HIS A 196 1.10 -7.95 -16.21
N TRP A 197 0.71 -7.22 -15.15
CA TRP A 197 0.80 -7.68 -13.77
C TRP A 197 -0.21 -8.80 -13.44
N GLU A 198 -1.46 -8.63 -13.86
CA GLU A 198 -2.56 -9.56 -13.54
C GLU A 198 -2.47 -10.86 -14.34
N GLU A 199 -1.94 -10.83 -15.56
CA GLU A 199 -1.82 -12.02 -16.41
C GLU A 199 -0.80 -13.04 -15.88
N ARG A 200 0.17 -12.65 -15.03
CA ARG A 200 1.38 -13.47 -14.79
C ARG A 200 1.97 -13.48 -13.38
N LEU A 201 1.23 -13.02 -12.38
CA LEU A 201 1.52 -13.33 -10.97
C LEU A 201 0.83 -14.61 -10.47
N GLU A 202 0.56 -15.58 -11.35
CA GLU A 202 0.41 -16.96 -10.89
C GLU A 202 1.61 -17.29 -9.98
N PRO A 203 1.37 -17.94 -8.83
CA PRO A 203 2.42 -18.19 -7.85
C PRO A 203 3.58 -18.89 -8.56
N GLU A 204 4.80 -18.41 -8.29
CA GLU A 204 6.03 -19.11 -8.63
C GLU A 204 5.77 -20.63 -8.57
N PRO A 205 6.03 -21.39 -9.65
CA PRO A 205 5.91 -22.83 -9.57
C PRO A 205 6.84 -23.23 -8.43
N THR A 206 6.26 -23.82 -7.38
CA THR A 206 7.05 -24.48 -6.34
C THR A 206 8.05 -25.34 -7.09
N ALA A 207 9.33 -24.98 -7.01
CA ALA A 207 10.39 -25.74 -7.65
C ALA A 207 10.15 -27.23 -7.33
N PRO A 208 10.37 -28.17 -8.27
CA PRO A 208 10.24 -29.57 -7.94
C PRO A 208 11.26 -29.84 -6.85
N THR A 209 10.80 -29.96 -5.61
CA THR A 209 11.64 -30.35 -4.48
C THR A 209 12.14 -31.74 -4.82
N LEU A 210 13.39 -31.78 -5.28
CA LEU A 210 14.19 -32.99 -5.29
C LEU A 210 14.12 -33.55 -3.87
N LEU A 211 13.58 -34.76 -3.78
CA LEU A 211 13.50 -35.56 -2.57
C LEU A 211 14.81 -35.45 -1.78
N SER A 212 14.77 -34.76 -0.64
CA SER A 212 15.65 -35.07 0.47
C SER A 212 15.07 -34.52 1.77
N SER A 213 14.71 -35.49 2.62
CA SER A 213 14.66 -35.50 4.10
C SER A 213 14.56 -34.19 4.89
N ASP A 214 13.54 -34.21 5.74
CA ASP A 214 13.52 -33.79 7.15
C ASP A 214 13.31 -32.32 7.52
N ASN A 215 12.02 -32.03 7.71
CA ASN A 215 11.42 -31.72 9.02
C ASN A 215 11.65 -30.33 9.63
N GLU A 216 10.92 -29.32 9.13
CA GLU A 216 10.41 -28.19 9.93
C GLU A 216 9.06 -27.70 9.40
N GLN A 217 7.99 -28.48 9.65
CA GLN A 217 6.61 -27.99 9.51
C GLN A 217 5.71 -28.71 10.54
N SER A 218 5.93 -28.45 11.83
CA SER A 218 5.26 -29.21 12.90
C SER A 218 4.63 -28.37 14.02
N THR A 219 4.29 -27.10 13.77
CA THR A 219 3.56 -26.28 14.76
C THR A 219 2.17 -25.85 14.28
N ASP A 220 1.96 -25.64 12.97
CA ASP A 220 0.67 -25.14 12.45
C ASP A 220 -0.40 -26.24 12.29
N LEU A 221 -0.02 -27.44 11.82
CA LEU A 221 -0.95 -28.59 11.74
C LEU A 221 -1.34 -29.14 13.12
N GLN A 222 -0.50 -28.97 14.15
CA GLN A 222 -0.74 -29.55 15.47
C GLN A 222 -1.78 -28.76 16.27
N LEU A 223 -1.86 -27.44 16.06
CA LEU A 223 -2.90 -26.58 16.63
C LEU A 223 -4.28 -26.89 16.04
N MET A 224 -4.36 -27.13 14.73
CA MET A 224 -5.62 -27.41 14.05
C MET A 224 -6.26 -28.75 14.45
N ALA A 225 -5.43 -29.75 14.78
CA ALA A 225 -5.90 -31.08 15.17
C ALA A 225 -6.67 -31.09 16.51
N TRP A 226 -6.40 -30.17 17.43
CA TRP A 226 -7.05 -30.11 18.75
C TRP A 226 -8.18 -29.08 18.83
N VAL A 227 -8.09 -28.02 18.03
CA VAL A 227 -9.11 -26.95 17.99
C VAL A 227 -10.44 -27.47 17.44
N ILE A 228 -10.42 -28.26 16.36
CA ILE A 228 -11.65 -28.76 15.72
C ILE A 228 -12.46 -29.70 16.64
N PRO A 229 -11.85 -30.71 17.30
CA PRO A 229 -12.55 -31.55 18.27
C PRO A 229 -13.06 -30.75 19.48
N SER A 230 -12.28 -29.79 19.98
CA SER A 230 -12.66 -28.97 21.14
C SER A 230 -13.88 -28.10 20.86
N ILE A 231 -13.99 -27.55 19.64
CA ILE A 231 -15.17 -26.80 19.19
C ILE A 231 -16.39 -27.73 19.12
N PHE A 232 -16.22 -28.94 18.58
CA PHE A 232 -17.31 -29.91 18.46
C PHE A 232 -17.87 -30.34 19.82
N VAL A 233 -17.01 -30.64 20.80
CA VAL A 233 -17.42 -30.98 22.17
C VAL A 233 -18.16 -29.82 22.84
N SER A 234 -17.66 -28.59 22.63
CA SER A 234 -18.29 -27.38 23.18
C SER A 234 -19.70 -27.17 22.61
N LEU A 235 -19.91 -27.39 21.31
CA LEU A 235 -21.23 -27.32 20.67
C LEU A 235 -22.21 -28.38 21.20
N VAL A 236 -21.73 -29.60 21.46
CA VAL A 236 -22.55 -30.68 22.04
C VAL A 236 -23.00 -30.33 23.46
N LEU A 237 -22.11 -29.81 24.31
CA LEU A 237 -22.44 -29.39 25.68
C LEU A 237 -23.44 -28.23 25.70
N ILE A 238 -23.28 -27.26 24.79
CA ILE A 238 -24.23 -26.16 24.61
C ILE A 238 -25.59 -26.72 24.14
N GLY A 239 -25.62 -27.68 23.23
CA GLY A 239 -26.87 -28.35 22.82
C GLY A 239 -27.57 -29.08 23.95
N ILE A 240 -26.82 -29.75 24.84
CA ILE A 240 -27.36 -30.46 26.02
C ILE A 240 -27.94 -29.47 27.03
N THR A 241 -27.22 -28.38 27.32
CA THR A 241 -27.69 -27.35 28.25
C THR A 241 -28.94 -26.63 27.72
N ILE A 242 -29.01 -26.33 26.41
CA ILE A 242 -30.21 -25.77 25.78
C ILE A 242 -31.38 -26.77 25.85
N ARG A 243 -31.14 -28.07 25.60
CA ARG A 243 -32.17 -29.11 25.67
C ARG A 243 -32.69 -29.29 27.10
N ASN A 244 -31.81 -29.31 28.09
CA ASN A 244 -32.18 -29.37 29.51
C ASN A 244 -32.93 -28.11 29.96
N HIS A 245 -32.52 -26.93 29.49
CA HIS A 245 -33.21 -25.68 29.76
C HIS A 245 -34.61 -25.65 29.11
N ARG A 246 -34.77 -26.18 27.89
CA ARG A 246 -36.10 -26.35 27.26
C ARG A 246 -36.97 -27.33 28.04
N ARG A 247 -36.42 -28.49 28.44
CA ARG A 247 -37.14 -29.52 29.21
C ARG A 247 -37.60 -29.01 30.59
N SER A 248 -36.78 -28.18 31.24
CA SER A 248 -37.14 -27.52 32.50
C SER A 248 -38.30 -26.53 32.32
N ARG A 249 -38.37 -25.81 31.19
CA ARG A 249 -39.51 -24.93 30.89
C ARG A 249 -40.80 -25.70 30.59
N THR A 250 -40.72 -26.85 29.90
CA THR A 250 -41.92 -27.66 29.58
C THR A 250 -42.51 -28.35 30.82
N THR A 251 -41.69 -28.60 31.85
CA THR A 251 -42.16 -29.21 33.11
C THR A 251 -42.91 -28.21 34.01
N GLN A 252 -42.78 -26.91 33.75
CA GLN A 252 -43.43 -25.85 34.54
C GLN A 252 -44.80 -25.41 33.99
N GLU A 253 -45.25 -25.94 32.84
CA GLU A 253 -46.51 -25.57 32.17
C GLU A 253 -47.59 -26.67 32.17
N ILE A 254 -47.38 -27.84 32.80
CA ILE A 254 -48.37 -28.93 32.86
C ILE A 254 -48.94 -29.11 34.28
N LEU A 255 -50.00 -28.31 34.55
CA LEU A 255 -51.10 -28.40 35.54
C LEU A 255 -50.90 -28.05 37.05
N PRO A 256 -51.98 -27.60 37.76
CA PRO A 256 -53.15 -26.80 37.36
C PRO A 256 -53.44 -25.59 38.30
N GLY A 257 -54.28 -24.67 37.83
CA GLY A 257 -55.04 -23.78 38.73
C GLY A 257 -56.24 -24.51 39.36
N GLN A 258 -56.53 -24.19 40.63
CA GLN A 258 -57.88 -24.07 41.21
C GLN A 258 -57.78 -23.68 42.69
N ILE A 259 -58.13 -22.43 43.00
CA ILE A 259 -59.34 -22.14 43.79
C ILE A 259 -60.17 -21.19 42.92
#